data_AF-A0A6I6D8H2-F1
#
_entry.id   AF-A0A6I6D8H2-F1
#
_cell.length_a   1.000
_cell.length_b   1.000
_cell.length_c   1.000
_cell.angle_alpha   90.00
_cell.angle_beta   90.00
_cell.angle_gamma   90.00
#
_symmetry.space_group_name_H-M   'P 1'
#
loop_
_entity.id
_entity.type
_entity.pdbx_description
1 polymer ?
#
loop_
_entity_poly.entity_id
_entity_poly.type
_entity_poly.pdbx_seq_one_letter_code
_entity_poly.pdbx_strand_id
1 'polypeptide(L)' 'MATKKQEIRLNNPSHVRRLLNRTINQLLNDEIEESKSRAIGYLSQILLKSMEVEDLAKRIEELEALVEVERGYTN' A
#
# COMPACT_ATOMS: atom_id res chain seq x y z
N MET A 1 11.09 -31.98 5.03
CA MET A 1 11.69 -30.63 4.88
C MET A 1 10.63 -29.60 5.22
N ALA A 2 10.85 -28.74 6.22
CA ALA A 2 9.88 -27.70 6.58
C ALA A 2 9.91 -26.59 5.52
N THR A 3 8.84 -26.45 4.75
CA THR A 3 8.64 -25.37 3.77
C THR A 3 8.56 -24.05 4.53
N LYS A 4 9.62 -23.24 4.48
CA LYS A 4 9.67 -21.92 5.08
C LYS A 4 8.57 -21.06 4.43
N LYS A 5 7.49 -20.75 5.17
CA LYS A 5 6.45 -19.82 4.73
C LYS A 5 7.13 -18.49 4.37
N GLN A 6 7.09 -18.11 3.10
CA GLN A 6 7.56 -16.78 2.71
C GLN A 6 6.53 -15.75 3.19
N GLU A 7 6.93 -14.96 4.17
CA GLU A 7 6.19 -13.76 4.58
C GLU A 7 6.58 -12.61 3.64
N ILE A 8 5.61 -12.12 2.87
CA ILE A 8 5.81 -10.95 2.01
C ILE A 8 5.52 -9.70 2.84
N ARG A 9 6.54 -8.82 2.98
CA ARG A 9 6.39 -7.51 3.64
C ARG A 9 6.07 -6.43 2.61
N LEU A 10 4.88 -5.85 2.71
CA LEU A 10 4.37 -4.83 1.79
C LEU A 10 4.38 -3.44 2.46
N ASN A 11 5.56 -2.84 2.57
CA ASN A 11 5.75 -1.60 3.34
C ASN A 11 5.58 -0.32 2.51
N ASN A 12 5.46 -0.43 1.18
CA ASN A 12 5.30 0.70 0.28
C ASN A 12 4.56 0.28 -1.00
N PRO A 13 4.04 1.25 -1.78
CA PRO A 13 3.32 0.95 -3.03
C PRO A 13 4.12 0.13 -4.05
N SER A 14 5.45 0.29 -4.08
CA SER A 14 6.31 -0.48 -4.97
C SER A 14 6.36 -1.97 -4.63
N HIS A 15 6.18 -2.34 -3.36
CA HIS A 15 6.10 -3.74 -2.96
C HIS A 15 4.78 -4.35 -3.42
N VAL A 16 3.67 -3.62 -3.26
CA VAL A 16 2.35 -4.03 -3.73
C VAL A 16 2.34 -4.22 -5.24
N ARG A 17 2.92 -3.27 -6.00
CA ARG A 17 3.08 -3.40 -7.45
C ARG A 17 3.82 -4.67 -7.86
N ARG A 18 4.91 -5.01 -7.16
CA ARG A 18 5.67 -6.24 -7.42
C ARG A 18 4.85 -7.50 -7.15
N LEU A 19 4.06 -7.51 -6.08
CA LEU A 19 3.14 -8.61 -5.78
C LEU A 19 2.09 -8.75 -6.89
N LEU A 20 1.41 -7.66 -7.27
CA LEU A 20 0.39 -7.68 -8.31
C LEU A 20 0.94 -8.14 -9.66
N ASN A 21 2.12 -7.68 -10.08
CA ASN A 21 2.76 -8.17 -11.31
C ASN A 21 3.00 -9.68 -11.27
N ARG A 22 3.45 -10.21 -10.12
CA ARG A 22 3.63 -11.66 -9.96
C ARG A 22 2.29 -12.39 -10.03
N THR A 23 1.28 -11.90 -9.31
CA THR A 23 -0.07 -12.49 -9.30
C THR A 23 -0.72 -12.47 -10.69
N ILE A 24 -0.54 -11.40 -11.46
CA ILE A 24 -1.01 -11.31 -12.85
C ILE A 24 -0.36 -12.39 -13.71
N ASN A 25 0.98 -12.50 -13.66
CA ASN A 25 1.69 -13.52 -14.44
C ASN A 25 1.27 -14.94 -14.02
N GLN A 26 1.12 -15.18 -12.72
CA GLN A 26 0.67 -16.47 -12.21
C GLN A 26 -0.76 -16.80 -12.65
N LEU A 27 -1.65 -15.81 -12.70
CA LEU A 27 -3.02 -16.02 -13.18
C LEU A 27 -3.03 -16.30 -14.69
N LEU A 28 -2.25 -15.56 -15.48
CA LEU A 28 -2.15 -15.74 -16.94
C LEU A 28 -1.54 -17.10 -17.34
N ASN A 29 -0.71 -17.67 -16.47
CA ASN A 29 -0.07 -18.98 -16.67
C ASN A 29 -0.85 -20.13 -16.00
N ASP A 30 -2.07 -19.89 -15.52
CA ASP A 30 -2.88 -20.88 -14.78
C ASP A 30 -2.20 -21.47 -13.52
N GLU A 31 -1.22 -20.75 -12.94
CA GLU A 31 -0.48 -21.17 -11.74
C GLU A 31 -1.25 -20.84 -10.44
N ILE A 32 -2.26 -19.98 -10.51
CA ILE A 32 -3.17 -19.65 -9.40
C ILE A 32 -4.62 -19.57 -9.86
N GLU A 33 -5.54 -19.89 -8.96
CA GLU A 33 -6.97 -19.71 -9.19
C GLU A 33 -7.39 -18.23 -9.18
N GLU A 34 -8.40 -17.90 -9.98
CA GLU A 34 -9.01 -16.57 -10.02
C GLU A 34 -9.51 -16.11 -8.64
N SER A 35 -10.03 -17.03 -7.82
CA SER A 35 -10.47 -16.77 -6.44
C SER A 35 -9.33 -16.17 -5.58
N LYS A 36 -8.14 -16.76 -5.66
CA LYS A 36 -6.94 -16.30 -4.94
C LYS A 36 -6.42 -14.98 -5.52
N SER A 37 -6.43 -14.83 -6.84
CA SER A 37 -6.02 -13.59 -7.50
C SER A 37 -6.90 -12.41 -7.08
N ARG A 38 -8.23 -12.59 -7.06
CA ARG A 38 -9.18 -11.58 -6.58
C ARG A 38 -8.95 -11.20 -5.13
N ALA A 39 -8.72 -12.17 -4.25
CA ALA A 39 -8.40 -11.90 -2.84
C ALA A 39 -7.11 -11.08 -2.69
N ILE A 40 -6.05 -11.43 -3.42
CA ILE A 40 -4.79 -10.67 -3.42
C ILE A 40 -5.00 -9.24 -3.93
N GLY A 41 -5.76 -9.07 -5.01
CA GLY A 41 -6.09 -7.75 -5.57
C GLY A 41 -6.82 -6.87 -4.57
N TYR A 42 -7.85 -7.41 -3.91
CA TYR A 42 -8.63 -6.70 -2.90
C TYR A 42 -7.78 -6.28 -1.68
N LEU A 43 -6.98 -7.19 -1.11
CA LEU A 43 -6.10 -6.88 0.01
C LEU A 43 -5.03 -5.85 -0.36
N SER A 44 -4.50 -5.94 -1.59
CA SER A 44 -3.55 -4.96 -2.14
C SER A 44 -4.17 -3.57 -2.25
N GLN A 45 -5.43 -3.48 -2.65
CA GLN A 45 -6.16 -2.21 -2.73
C GLN A 45 -6.36 -1.58 -1.35
N ILE A 46 -6.79 -2.36 -0.35
CA ILE A 46 -6.93 -1.88 1.04
C ILE A 46 -5.60 -1.34 1.55
N LEU A 47 -4.52 -2.07 1.31
CA LEU A 47 -3.21 -1.70 1.79
C LEU A 47 -2.70 -0.40 1.14
N LEU A 48 -2.85 -0.26 -0.18
CA LEU A 48 -2.53 0.98 -0.88
C LEU A 48 -3.36 2.15 -0.36
N LYS A 49 -4.65 1.92 -0.08
CA LYS A 49 -5.51 2.97 0.47
C LYS A 49 -5.05 3.41 1.86
N SER A 50 -4.63 2.47 2.71
CA SER A 50 -4.09 2.80 4.03
C SER A 50 -2.83 3.66 3.93
N MET A 51 -1.92 3.34 3.00
CA MET A 51 -0.70 4.12 2.76
C MET A 51 -1.03 5.53 2.26
N GLU A 52 -1.96 5.65 1.31
CA GLU A 52 -2.40 6.95 0.78
C GLU A 52 -3.02 7.83 1.89
N VAL A 53 -3.84 7.24 2.76
CA VAL A 53 -4.46 7.98 3.88
C VAL A 53 -3.39 8.48 4.85
N GLU A 54 -2.39 7.67 5.16
CA GLU A 54 -1.27 8.06 6.03
C GLU A 54 -0.46 9.22 5.42
N ASP A 55 -0.14 9.13 4.12
CA ASP A 55 0.61 10.18 3.42
C ASP A 55 -0.19 11.49 3.34
N LEU A 56 -1.51 11.41 3.13
CA LEU A 56 -2.39 12.58 3.14
C LEU A 56 -2.49 13.20 4.53
N ALA A 57 -2.58 12.40 5.58
CA ALA A 57 -2.61 12.90 6.96
C ALA A 57 -1.34 13.68 7.30
N LYS A 58 -0.15 13.14 6.97
CA LYS A 58 1.13 13.84 7.14
C LYS A 58 1.17 15.17 6.41
N ARG A 59 0.71 15.21 5.15
CA ARG A 59 0.66 16.44 4.37
C ARG A 59 -0.29 17.48 4.96
N ILE A 60 -1.42 17.04 5.53
CA ILE A 60 -2.35 17.93 6.23
C ILE A 60 -1.68 18.49 7.49
N GLU A 61 -1.06 17.65 8.31
CA GLU A 61 -0.34 18.08 9.52
C GLU A 61 0.77 19.10 9.20
N GLU A 62 1.53 18.88 8.12
CA GLU A 62 2.55 19.84 7.65
C GLU A 62 1.92 21.19 7.24
N LEU A 63 0.79 21.17 6.53
CA LEU A 63 0.09 22.39 6.13
C LEU A 63 -0.51 23.13 7.32
N GLU A 64 -1.11 22.41 8.28
CA GLU A 64 -1.65 22.97 9.51
C GLU A 64 -0.55 23.65 10.34
N ALA A 65 0.61 23.01 10.48
CA ALA A 65 1.77 23.59 11.16
C ALA A 65 2.25 24.88 10.48
N LEU A 66 2.31 24.92 9.15
CA LEU A 66 2.68 26.14 8.41
C LEU A 66 1.68 27.28 8.64
N VAL A 67 0.38 26.99 8.67
CA VAL A 67 -0.67 27.99 8.92
C VAL A 67 -0.60 28.53 10.36
N GLU A 68 -0.34 27.68 11.35
CA GLU A 68 -0.16 28.11 12.74
C GLU A 68 1.04 29.04 12.91
N VAL A 69 2.15 28.73 12.24
CA VAL A 69 3.36 29.57 12.23
C VAL A 69 3.03 30.97 11.68
N GLU A 70 2.38 31.06 10.52
CA GLU A 70 1.98 32.34 9.91
C GLU A 70 1.01 33.15 10.79
N ARG A 71 0.02 32.47 11.41
CA ARG A 71 -0.90 33.11 12.37
C ARG A 71 -0.19 33.63 13.61
N GLY A 72 0.84 32.92 14.08
CA GLY A 72 1.68 33.33 15.20
C GLY A 72 2.53 34.57 14.94
N TYR A 73 2.89 34.85 13.67
CA TYR A 73 3.62 36.06 13.27
C TYR A 73 2.74 37.28 13.00
N THR A 74 1.41 37.12 13.00
CA THR A 74 0.45 38.20 12.69
C THR A 74 -0.15 38.85 13.96
N ASN A 75 0.35 38.51 15.16
CA ASN A 75 -0.03 39.15 16.43
C ASN A 75 1.14 39.92 17.04
#